data_AF-A0AB35L599-F1
#
_entry.id   AF-A0AB35L599-F1
#
_cell.length_a   1.000
_cell.length_b   1.000
_cell.length_c   1.000
_cell.angle_alpha   90.00
_cell.angle_beta   90.00
_cell.angle_gamma   90.00
#
_symmetry.space_group_name_H-M   'P 1'
#
loop_
_entity.id
_entity.type
_entity.pdbx_description
1 polymer ?
#
loop_
_entity_poly.entity_id
_entity_poly.type
_entity_poly.pdbx_seq_one_letter_code
_entity_poly.pdbx_strand_id
1 'polypeptide(L)'
;MIQKIQNVILSKIMLKFIALFFLFSILHKVMGYPFKPLYIFFISIGLLYVKNSIYRFIVLFFTILAAIYLPVGLIYGSPTYNTVASFYYTDIQESREFISNIDNKYFIYSILILAFGTLVSFIKANSMNYHKKTILSIVMVVFFFTPSKYALSGKYERAANSGTPETRFFTELIYSIYSLINEVELYTSDDTFKITDVNNQYDTYVIVIGESVRKDFM
;
A
#
# COMPACT_ATOMS: atom_id res chain seq x y z
N MET A 1 -30.96 -24.51 26.37
CA MET A 1 -30.25 -23.26 26.72
C MET A 1 -28.87 -23.16 26.05
N ILE A 2 -28.03 -24.19 26.15
CA ILE A 2 -26.67 -24.25 25.57
C ILE A 2 -26.64 -24.01 24.05
N GLN A 3 -27.57 -24.61 23.31
CA GLN A 3 -27.63 -24.50 21.85
C GLN A 3 -27.98 -23.08 21.36
N LYS A 4 -28.82 -22.33 22.11
CA LYS A 4 -29.14 -20.93 21.80
C LYS A 4 -27.93 -20.02 22.01
N ILE A 5 -27.12 -20.29 23.04
CA ILE A 5 -25.89 -19.55 23.32
C ILE A 5 -24.83 -19.83 22.24
N GLN A 6 -24.65 -21.09 21.83
CA GLN A 6 -23.75 -21.46 20.74
C GLN A 6 -24.13 -20.77 19.42
N ASN A 7 -25.42 -20.74 19.08
CA ASN A 7 -25.90 -20.08 17.86
C ASN A 7 -25.64 -18.55 17.87
N VAL A 8 -25.77 -17.90 19.03
CA VAL A 8 -25.48 -16.45 19.16
C VAL A 8 -23.97 -16.17 19.06
N ILE A 9 -23.12 -17.05 19.56
CA ILE A 9 -21.67 -16.91 19.42
C ILE A 9 -21.26 -17.13 17.96
N LEU A 10 -21.81 -18.15 17.31
CA LEU A 10 -21.55 -18.46 15.91
C LEU A 10 -21.98 -17.30 15.00
N SER A 11 -23.16 -16.71 15.23
CA SER A 11 -23.63 -15.58 14.43
C SER A 11 -22.76 -14.33 14.57
N LYS A 12 -22.23 -14.05 15.77
CA LYS A 12 -21.27 -12.94 15.99
C LYS A 12 -19.94 -13.17 15.29
N ILE A 13 -19.43 -14.41 15.29
CA ILE A 13 -18.19 -14.77 14.59
C ILE A 13 -18.39 -14.64 13.07
N MET A 14 -19.52 -15.14 12.54
CA MET A 14 -19.85 -15.00 11.12
C MET A 14 -20.00 -13.54 10.71
N LEU A 15 -20.68 -12.71 11.51
CA LEU A 15 -20.80 -11.27 11.25
C LEU A 15 -19.42 -10.60 11.23
N LYS A 16 -18.55 -10.90 12.20
CA LYS A 16 -17.18 -10.38 12.24
C LYS A 16 -16.39 -10.78 11.00
N PHE A 17 -16.50 -12.03 10.58
CA PHE A 17 -15.82 -12.53 9.37
C PHE A 17 -16.30 -11.82 8.11
N ILE A 18 -17.61 -11.72 7.89
CA ILE A 18 -18.19 -11.07 6.70
C ILE A 18 -17.79 -9.59 6.66
N ALA A 19 -17.88 -8.90 7.81
CA ALA A 19 -17.48 -7.50 7.93
C ALA A 19 -15.99 -7.29 7.62
N LEU A 20 -15.12 -8.19 8.11
CA LEU A 20 -13.69 -8.15 7.80
C LEU A 20 -13.41 -8.41 6.33
N PHE A 21 -14.04 -9.44 5.76
CA PHE A 21 -13.87 -9.79 4.35
C PHE A 21 -14.24 -8.60 3.46
N PHE A 22 -15.37 -7.95 3.74
CA PHE A 22 -15.81 -6.79 2.98
C PHE A 22 -14.89 -5.58 3.18
N LEU A 23 -14.47 -5.29 4.42
CA LEU A 23 -13.53 -4.21 4.72
C LEU A 23 -12.22 -4.39 3.95
N PHE A 24 -11.56 -5.55 4.09
CA PHE A 24 -10.28 -5.81 3.42
C PHE A 24 -10.40 -5.86 1.89
N SER A 25 -11.55 -6.27 1.37
CA SER A 25 -11.84 -6.16 -0.07
C SER A 25 -11.82 -4.71 -0.56
N ILE A 26 -12.44 -3.79 0.20
CA ILE A 26 -12.42 -2.36 -0.12
C ILE A 26 -11.01 -1.80 0.06
N LEU A 27 -10.33 -2.13 1.16
CA LEU A 27 -8.97 -1.64 1.44
C LEU A 27 -7.98 -1.99 0.33
N HIS A 28 -8.04 -3.22 -0.22
CA HIS A 28 -7.19 -3.62 -1.35
C HIS A 28 -7.39 -2.73 -2.57
N LYS A 29 -8.66 -2.43 -2.90
CA LYS A 29 -8.99 -1.56 -4.03
C LYS A 29 -8.55 -0.12 -3.79
N VAL A 30 -8.77 0.40 -2.58
CA VAL A 30 -8.41 1.76 -2.18
C VAL A 30 -6.89 1.98 -2.22
N MET A 31 -6.11 0.97 -1.85
CA MET A 31 -4.64 1.01 -1.91
C MET A 31 -4.07 0.76 -3.32
N GLY A 32 -4.93 0.67 -4.35
CA GLY A 32 -4.48 0.49 -5.75
C GLY A 32 -4.07 -0.94 -6.11
N TYR A 33 -4.46 -1.94 -5.31
CA TYR A 33 -4.13 -3.34 -5.56
C TYR A 33 -5.26 -4.13 -6.22
N PRO A 34 -4.93 -5.11 -7.08
CA PRO A 34 -5.94 -5.97 -7.67
C PRO A 34 -6.63 -6.82 -6.60
N PHE A 35 -7.90 -7.14 -6.83
CA PHE A 35 -8.69 -7.97 -5.92
C PHE A 35 -8.13 -9.40 -5.85
N LYS A 36 -7.62 -9.79 -4.67
CA LYS A 36 -7.06 -11.13 -4.43
C LYS A 36 -7.82 -11.85 -3.31
N PRO A 37 -8.90 -12.60 -3.63
CA PRO A 37 -9.83 -13.14 -2.64
C PRO A 37 -9.20 -14.10 -1.64
N LEU A 38 -8.17 -14.86 -2.05
CA LEU A 38 -7.46 -15.77 -1.15
C LEU A 38 -6.77 -15.02 -0.01
N TYR A 39 -6.06 -13.93 -0.30
CA TYR A 39 -5.38 -13.15 0.75
C TYR A 39 -6.38 -12.47 1.68
N ILE A 40 -7.48 -11.94 1.14
CA ILE A 40 -8.59 -11.35 1.91
C ILE A 40 -9.21 -12.41 2.84
N PHE A 41 -9.37 -13.64 2.36
CA PHE A 41 -9.86 -14.75 3.15
C PHE A 41 -8.91 -15.08 4.32
N PHE A 42 -7.61 -15.22 4.05
CA PHE A 42 -6.62 -15.55 5.07
C PHE A 42 -6.44 -14.43 6.11
N ILE A 43 -6.43 -13.15 5.72
CA ILE A 43 -6.36 -12.05 6.68
C ILE A 43 -7.62 -12.00 7.57
N SER A 44 -8.79 -12.20 6.96
CA SER A 44 -10.08 -12.19 7.66
C SER A 44 -10.14 -13.32 8.69
N ILE A 45 -9.72 -14.53 8.32
CA ILE A 45 -9.61 -15.66 9.25
C ILE A 45 -8.58 -15.35 10.34
N GLY A 46 -7.36 -14.93 9.97
CA GLY A 46 -6.30 -14.64 10.94
C GLY A 46 -6.76 -13.68 12.04
N LEU A 47 -7.48 -12.62 11.66
CA LEU A 47 -8.02 -11.62 12.59
C LEU A 47 -9.14 -12.13 13.52
N LEU A 48 -9.78 -13.27 13.23
CA LEU A 48 -10.71 -13.93 14.16
C LEU A 48 -9.98 -14.62 15.34
N TYR A 49 -8.75 -15.07 15.12
CA TYR A 49 -7.94 -15.82 16.11
C TYR A 49 -7.08 -14.92 17.00
N VAL A 50 -6.99 -13.63 16.64
CA VAL A 50 -6.21 -12.62 17.36
C VAL A 50 -7.02 -12.04 18.53
N LYS A 51 -6.33 -11.61 19.61
CA LYS A 51 -6.97 -10.95 20.75
C LYS A 51 -7.71 -9.69 20.29
N ASN A 52 -8.87 -9.38 20.89
CA ASN A 52 -9.68 -8.22 20.49
C ASN A 52 -8.93 -6.87 20.49
N SER A 53 -7.96 -6.68 21.40
CA SER A 53 -7.13 -5.46 21.41
C SER A 53 -6.25 -5.34 20.16
N ILE A 54 -5.56 -6.42 19.79
CA ILE A 54 -4.68 -6.45 18.62
C ILE A 54 -5.52 -6.39 17.33
N TYR A 55 -6.65 -7.10 17.30
CA TYR A 55 -7.62 -7.02 16.22
C TYR A 55 -8.06 -5.57 15.95
N ARG A 56 -8.49 -4.86 17.01
CA ARG A 56 -8.95 -3.48 16.90
C ARG A 56 -7.83 -2.56 16.41
N PHE A 57 -6.61 -2.75 16.95
CA PHE A 57 -5.44 -2.00 16.51
C PHE A 57 -5.16 -2.21 15.01
N ILE A 58 -5.08 -3.46 14.54
CA ILE A 58 -4.79 -3.77 13.13
C ILE A 58 -5.85 -3.19 12.21
N VAL A 59 -7.13 -3.39 12.54
CA VAL A 59 -8.25 -2.89 11.71
C VAL A 59 -8.22 -1.36 11.64
N LEU A 60 -8.06 -0.67 12.77
CA LEU A 60 -8.00 0.80 12.79
C LEU A 60 -6.77 1.33 12.07
N PHE A 61 -5.61 0.71 12.26
CA PHE A 61 -4.37 1.10 11.60
C PHE A 61 -4.51 1.07 10.07
N PHE A 62 -4.98 -0.05 9.51
CA PHE A 62 -5.18 -0.15 8.05
C PHE A 62 -6.32 0.74 7.54
N THR A 63 -7.37 0.93 8.35
CA THR A 63 -8.48 1.83 8.00
C THR A 63 -8.02 3.28 7.91
N ILE A 64 -7.26 3.76 8.91
CA ILE A 64 -6.74 5.13 8.94
C ILE A 64 -5.76 5.34 7.79
N LEU A 65 -4.83 4.40 7.58
CA LEU A 65 -3.88 4.44 6.49
C LEU A 65 -4.60 4.53 5.13
N ALA A 66 -5.60 3.67 4.90
CA ALA A 66 -6.38 3.70 3.68
C ALA A 66 -7.18 5.00 3.55
N ALA A 67 -7.77 5.53 4.62
CA ALA A 67 -8.53 6.78 4.56
C ALA A 67 -7.66 7.98 4.17
N ILE A 68 -6.44 8.06 4.69
CA ILE A 68 -5.45 9.10 4.34
C ILE A 68 -5.02 8.93 2.88
N TYR A 69 -4.74 7.70 2.46
CA TYR A 69 -4.23 7.42 1.12
C TYR A 69 -5.31 7.44 0.02
N LEU A 70 -6.59 7.23 0.35
CA LEU A 70 -7.68 7.02 -0.60
C LEU A 70 -7.79 8.06 -1.71
N PRO A 71 -7.68 9.38 -1.46
CA PRO A 71 -7.81 10.37 -2.52
C PRO A 71 -6.75 10.23 -3.60
N VAL A 72 -5.55 9.81 -3.21
CA VAL A 72 -4.44 9.54 -4.12
C VAL A 72 -4.56 8.13 -4.69
N GLY A 73 -4.85 7.13 -3.85
CA GLY A 73 -4.84 5.71 -4.23
C GLY A 73 -5.87 5.32 -5.28
N LEU A 74 -7.05 5.96 -5.29
CA LEU A 74 -8.07 5.70 -6.32
C LEU A 74 -7.76 6.33 -7.69
N ILE A 75 -6.94 7.38 -7.73
CA ILE A 75 -6.56 8.08 -8.97
C ILE A 75 -5.26 7.50 -9.52
N TYR A 76 -4.26 7.36 -8.66
CA TYR A 76 -2.87 7.05 -9.04
C TYR A 76 -2.43 5.61 -8.73
N GLY A 77 -3.22 4.85 -7.97
CA GLY A 77 -2.92 3.45 -7.65
C GLY A 77 -2.01 3.28 -6.44
N SER A 78 -1.14 2.26 -6.45
CA SER A 78 -0.25 1.95 -5.33
C SER A 78 0.93 2.95 -5.22
N PRO A 79 1.62 3.05 -4.06
CA PRO A 79 2.70 4.01 -3.89
C PRO A 79 3.95 3.59 -4.67
N THR A 80 4.06 4.06 -5.91
CA THR A 80 5.18 3.77 -6.82
C THR A 80 6.31 4.78 -6.65
N TYR A 81 7.46 4.49 -7.29
CA TYR A 81 8.58 5.43 -7.40
C TYR A 81 8.13 6.84 -7.80
N ASN A 82 7.32 6.96 -8.86
CA ASN A 82 6.85 8.26 -9.35
C ASN A 82 6.01 9.01 -8.30
N THR A 83 5.19 8.30 -7.52
CA THR A 83 4.40 8.90 -6.43
C THR A 83 5.32 9.46 -5.35
N VAL A 84 6.37 8.71 -4.96
CA VAL A 84 7.33 9.12 -3.94
C VAL A 84 8.21 10.27 -4.45
N ALA A 85 8.70 10.18 -5.69
CA ALA A 85 9.49 11.23 -6.32
C ALA A 85 8.70 12.53 -6.44
N SER A 86 7.45 12.47 -6.90
CA SER A 86 6.56 13.64 -6.96
C SER A 86 6.42 14.26 -5.58
N PHE A 87 6.14 13.46 -4.54
CA PHE A 87 6.03 13.95 -3.17
C PHE A 87 7.33 14.60 -2.66
N TYR A 88 8.50 14.06 -3.01
CA TYR A 88 9.79 14.59 -2.58
C TYR A 88 10.17 15.91 -3.25
N TYR A 89 9.84 16.08 -4.54
CA TYR A 89 10.17 17.29 -5.31
C TYR A 89 9.11 18.40 -5.22
N THR A 90 7.92 18.10 -4.70
CA THR A 90 6.80 19.04 -4.61
C THR A 90 7.02 20.12 -3.55
N ASP A 91 6.65 21.36 -3.86
CA ASP A 91 6.62 22.47 -2.89
C ASP A 91 5.25 22.72 -2.23
N ILE A 92 5.16 23.71 -1.33
CA ILE A 92 3.93 24.01 -0.58
C ILE A 92 2.81 24.59 -1.46
N GLN A 93 3.15 25.27 -2.55
CA GLN A 93 2.20 25.84 -3.49
C GLN A 93 1.67 24.75 -4.43
N GLU A 94 2.57 23.96 -5.02
CA GLU A 94 2.23 22.82 -5.88
C GLU A 94 1.38 21.79 -5.14
N SER A 95 1.70 21.49 -3.87
CA SER A 95 0.89 20.56 -3.07
C SER A 95 -0.53 21.07 -2.78
N ARG A 96 -0.71 22.38 -2.60
CA ARG A 96 -2.04 22.98 -2.44
C ARG A 96 -2.84 22.92 -3.73
N GLU A 97 -2.22 23.25 -4.86
CA GLU A 97 -2.84 23.15 -6.17
C GLU A 97 -3.24 21.70 -6.47
N PHE A 98 -2.33 20.74 -6.21
CA PHE A 98 -2.61 19.31 -6.33
C PHE A 98 -3.83 18.88 -5.49
N ILE A 99 -3.88 19.22 -4.19
CA ILE A 99 -5.00 18.87 -3.33
C ILE A 99 -6.30 19.51 -3.83
N SER A 100 -6.25 20.76 -4.32
CA SER A 100 -7.42 21.46 -4.84
C SER A 100 -7.96 20.88 -6.16
N ASN A 101 -7.10 20.20 -6.93
CA ASN A 101 -7.47 19.53 -8.17
C ASN A 101 -8.14 18.17 -7.93
N ILE A 102 -8.03 17.59 -6.73
CA ILE A 102 -8.70 16.32 -6.39
C ILE A 102 -10.19 16.58 -6.18
N ASP A 103 -11.03 15.81 -6.90
CA ASP A 103 -12.48 15.88 -6.77
C ASP A 103 -12.93 15.59 -5.31
N ASN A 104 -13.75 16.49 -4.77
CA ASN A 104 -14.29 16.42 -3.40
C ASN A 104 -14.93 15.07 -3.04
N LYS A 105 -15.46 14.32 -4.03
CA LYS A 105 -16.02 12.98 -3.80
C LYS A 105 -15.03 12.03 -3.15
N TYR A 106 -13.74 12.14 -3.45
CA TYR A 106 -12.72 11.24 -2.92
C TYR A 106 -12.48 11.49 -1.43
N PHE A 107 -12.51 12.74 -0.97
CA PHE A 107 -12.43 13.04 0.47
C PHE A 107 -13.66 12.55 1.24
N ILE A 108 -14.85 12.60 0.62
CA ILE A 108 -16.07 12.01 1.20
C ILE A 108 -15.90 10.49 1.34
N TYR A 109 -15.36 9.82 0.33
CA TYR A 109 -15.08 8.38 0.38
C TYR A 109 -14.06 8.03 1.48
N SER A 110 -13.05 8.88 1.74
CA SER A 110 -12.14 8.73 2.89
C SER A 110 -12.87 8.73 4.22
N ILE A 111 -13.86 9.62 4.41
CA ILE A 111 -14.65 9.67 5.63
C ILE A 111 -15.54 8.42 5.75
N LEU A 112 -16.15 7.97 4.65
CA LEU A 112 -16.99 6.77 4.63
C LEU A 112 -16.21 5.51 4.98
N ILE A 113 -15.00 5.31 4.43
CA ILE A 113 -14.19 4.14 4.75
C ILE A 113 -13.70 4.19 6.21
N LEU A 114 -13.39 5.38 6.72
CA LEU A 114 -13.01 5.56 8.12
C LEU A 114 -14.18 5.21 9.05
N ALA A 115 -15.39 5.73 8.78
CA ALA A 115 -16.59 5.37 9.52
C ALA A 115 -16.86 3.85 9.46
N PHE A 116 -16.77 3.25 8.28
CA PHE A 116 -17.01 1.81 8.13
C PHE A 116 -15.98 0.96 8.89
N GLY A 117 -14.69 1.25 8.74
CA GLY A 117 -13.64 0.50 9.44
C GLY A 117 -13.66 0.69 10.95
N THR A 118 -14.04 1.89 11.45
CA THR A 118 -14.26 2.09 12.89
C THR A 118 -15.43 1.26 13.41
N LEU A 119 -16.55 1.19 12.69
CA LEU A 119 -17.69 0.32 13.04
C LEU A 119 -17.28 -1.16 13.08
N VAL A 120 -16.54 -1.62 12.06
CA VAL A 120 -16.01 -2.99 12.03
C VAL A 120 -15.13 -3.25 13.26
N SER A 121 -14.26 -2.30 13.63
CA SER A 121 -13.36 -2.44 14.78
C SER A 121 -14.06 -2.66 16.13
N PHE A 122 -15.33 -2.23 16.24
CA PHE A 122 -16.15 -2.41 17.45
C PHE A 122 -16.82 -3.79 17.55
N ILE A 123 -16.77 -4.60 16.49
CA ILE A 123 -17.35 -5.96 16.50
C ILE A 123 -16.51 -6.86 17.41
N LYS A 124 -16.99 -7.04 18.65
CA LYS A 124 -16.41 -7.96 19.62
C LYS A 124 -16.94 -9.38 19.39
N ALA A 125 -16.02 -10.31 19.13
CA ALA A 125 -16.27 -11.74 19.19
C ALA A 125 -15.26 -12.37 20.16
N ASN A 126 -15.61 -13.49 20.79
CA ASN A 126 -14.62 -14.27 21.51
C ASN A 126 -13.57 -14.74 20.51
N SER A 127 -12.29 -14.51 20.81
CA SER A 127 -11.21 -15.01 19.97
C SER A 127 -11.31 -16.53 19.92
N MET A 128 -11.30 -17.09 18.72
CA MET A 128 -11.34 -18.54 18.58
C MET A 128 -10.02 -19.11 19.10
N ASN A 129 -10.09 -20.05 20.04
CA ASN A 129 -8.89 -20.60 20.70
C ASN A 129 -8.51 -21.99 20.17
N TYR A 130 -9.43 -22.65 19.46
CA TYR A 130 -9.21 -23.95 18.85
C TYR A 130 -8.21 -23.85 17.69
N HIS A 131 -7.18 -24.69 17.65
CA HIS A 131 -6.14 -24.68 16.60
C HIS A 131 -5.49 -23.33 16.31
N LYS A 132 -5.54 -22.39 17.27
CA LYS A 132 -5.07 -21.01 17.09
C LYS A 132 -3.64 -20.93 16.54
N LYS A 133 -2.72 -21.71 17.11
CA LYS A 133 -1.32 -21.74 16.67
C LYS A 133 -1.20 -22.24 15.23
N THR A 134 -1.91 -23.32 14.90
CA THR A 134 -1.90 -23.93 13.57
C THR A 134 -2.45 -22.97 12.52
N ILE A 135 -3.59 -22.34 12.78
CA ILE A 135 -4.24 -21.42 11.83
C ILE A 135 -3.38 -20.17 11.63
N LEU A 136 -2.84 -19.60 12.71
CA LEU A 136 -1.95 -18.45 12.59
C LEU A 136 -0.66 -18.80 11.84
N SER A 137 -0.12 -20.01 12.04
CA SER A 137 1.03 -20.51 11.26
C SER A 137 0.71 -20.62 9.77
N ILE A 138 -0.45 -21.17 9.40
CA ILE A 138 -0.90 -21.27 8.01
C ILE A 138 -1.02 -19.86 7.38
N VAL A 139 -1.64 -18.92 8.09
CA VAL A 139 -1.75 -17.52 7.63
C VAL A 139 -0.36 -16.92 7.40
N MET A 140 0.57 -17.12 8.34
CA MET A 140 1.95 -16.64 8.19
C MET A 140 2.63 -17.26 6.96
N VAL A 141 2.51 -18.56 6.74
CA VAL A 141 3.08 -19.22 5.56
C VAL A 141 2.52 -18.62 4.28
N VAL A 142 1.20 -18.44 4.17
CA VAL A 142 0.58 -17.85 2.97
C VAL A 142 1.07 -16.42 2.70
N PHE A 143 1.27 -15.63 3.76
CA PHE A 143 1.73 -14.24 3.65
C PHE A 143 3.20 -14.14 3.22
N PHE A 144 4.06 -14.99 3.80
CA PHE A 144 5.52 -14.88 3.61
C PHE A 144 6.08 -15.81 2.54
N PHE A 145 5.34 -16.79 2.04
CA PHE A 145 5.86 -17.76 1.07
C PHE A 145 6.35 -17.11 -0.23
N THR A 146 5.50 -16.29 -0.86
CA THR A 146 5.84 -15.64 -2.14
C THR A 146 6.96 -14.59 -1.98
N PRO A 147 6.90 -13.66 -1.01
CA PRO A 147 8.00 -12.72 -0.76
C PRO A 147 9.31 -13.40 -0.44
N SER A 148 9.31 -14.38 0.46
CA SER A 148 10.53 -15.11 0.84
C SER A 148 11.17 -15.81 -0.35
N LYS A 149 10.36 -16.42 -1.23
CA LYS A 149 10.87 -17.09 -2.44
C LYS A 149 11.61 -16.12 -3.37
N TYR A 150 11.05 -14.93 -3.60
CA TYR A 150 11.69 -13.93 -4.47
C TYR A 150 12.92 -13.29 -3.83
N ALA A 151 12.87 -13.04 -2.51
CA ALA A 151 14.01 -12.51 -1.77
C ALA A 151 15.20 -13.47 -1.80
N LEU A 152 14.97 -14.77 -1.57
CA LEU A 152 16.01 -15.80 -1.65
C LEU A 152 16.57 -15.99 -3.07
N SER A 153 15.81 -15.61 -4.10
CA SER A 153 16.25 -15.66 -5.50
C SER A 153 17.04 -14.42 -5.94
N GLY A 154 17.36 -13.49 -5.01
CA GLY A 154 18.04 -12.23 -5.31
C GLY A 154 17.18 -11.19 -6.06
N LYS A 155 15.87 -11.44 -6.20
CA LYS A 155 14.94 -10.57 -6.95
C LYS A 155 14.20 -9.64 -5.97
N TYR A 156 14.93 -8.72 -5.35
CA TYR A 156 14.42 -7.85 -4.28
C TYR A 156 13.23 -6.99 -4.71
N GLU A 157 13.24 -6.43 -5.92
CA GLU A 157 12.11 -5.69 -6.48
C GLU A 157 10.85 -6.56 -6.55
N ARG A 158 10.98 -7.79 -7.06
CA ARG A 158 9.85 -8.74 -7.12
C ARG A 158 9.42 -9.21 -5.75
N ALA A 159 10.35 -9.30 -4.80
CA ALA A 159 10.04 -9.60 -3.40
C ALA A 159 9.19 -8.49 -2.79
N ALA A 160 9.58 -7.23 -2.99
CA ALA A 160 8.84 -6.05 -2.53
C ALA A 160 7.46 -5.93 -3.21
N ASN A 161 7.36 -6.27 -4.49
CA ASN A 161 6.11 -6.28 -5.24
C ASN A 161 5.25 -7.53 -5.00
N SER A 162 5.70 -8.45 -4.15
CA SER A 162 5.00 -9.69 -3.83
C SER A 162 4.49 -9.69 -2.39
N GLY A 163 3.52 -10.55 -2.13
CA GLY A 163 2.86 -10.63 -0.83
C GLY A 163 1.42 -10.12 -0.87
N THR A 164 0.87 -9.91 0.32
CA THR A 164 -0.50 -9.44 0.46
C THR A 164 -0.55 -7.94 0.25
N PRO A 165 -1.65 -7.38 -0.28
CA PRO A 165 -1.76 -5.94 -0.53
C PRO A 165 -1.40 -5.05 0.68
N GLU A 166 -1.69 -5.50 1.89
CA GLU A 166 -1.35 -4.83 3.14
C GLU A 166 0.16 -4.72 3.37
N THR A 167 0.90 -5.81 3.15
CA THR A 167 2.36 -5.80 3.27
C THR A 167 3.01 -5.12 2.08
N ARG A 168 2.42 -5.32 0.89
CA ARG A 168 2.88 -4.78 -0.38
C ARG A 168 2.89 -3.26 -0.39
N PHE A 169 1.89 -2.63 0.22
CA PHE A 169 1.85 -1.17 0.41
C PHE A 169 3.15 -0.63 1.02
N PHE A 170 3.59 -1.24 2.11
CA PHE A 170 4.80 -0.80 2.81
C PHE A 170 6.08 -1.21 2.08
N THR A 171 6.14 -2.43 1.53
CA THR A 171 7.36 -2.87 0.85
C THR A 171 7.59 -2.10 -0.45
N GLU A 172 6.54 -1.79 -1.21
CA GLU A 172 6.63 -0.90 -2.39
C GLU A 172 7.02 0.52 -2.01
N LEU A 173 6.43 1.08 -0.95
CA LEU A 173 6.76 2.41 -0.46
C LEU A 173 8.23 2.49 0.00
N ILE A 174 8.69 1.54 0.82
CA ILE A 174 10.08 1.49 1.32
C ILE A 174 11.05 1.31 0.15
N TYR A 175 10.76 0.40 -0.77
CA TYR A 175 11.59 0.19 -1.96
C TYR A 175 11.67 1.45 -2.83
N SER A 176 10.53 2.13 -3.03
CA SER A 176 10.47 3.37 -3.81
C SER A 176 11.26 4.51 -3.15
N ILE A 177 11.17 4.66 -1.83
CA ILE A 177 11.99 5.62 -1.07
C ILE A 177 13.48 5.29 -1.19
N TYR A 178 13.85 4.03 -1.00
CA TYR A 178 15.24 3.59 -1.12
C TYR A 178 15.80 3.84 -2.53
N SER A 179 15.02 3.53 -3.56
CA SER A 179 15.39 3.80 -4.96
C SER A 179 15.59 5.29 -5.20
N LEU A 180 14.72 6.15 -4.67
CA LEU A 180 14.84 7.60 -4.80
C LEU A 180 16.08 8.15 -4.09
N ILE A 181 16.37 7.68 -2.88
CA ILE A 181 17.57 8.11 -2.14
C ILE A 181 18.84 7.77 -2.92
N ASN A 182 18.96 6.54 -3.43
CA ASN A 182 20.12 6.15 -4.22
C ASN A 182 20.27 7.00 -5.49
N GLU A 183 19.15 7.36 -6.12
CA GLU A 183 19.17 8.20 -7.31
C GLU A 183 19.60 9.65 -7.00
N VAL A 184 19.11 10.23 -5.91
CA VAL A 184 19.56 11.55 -5.43
C VAL A 184 21.04 11.53 -5.05
N GLU A 185 21.52 10.45 -4.43
CA GLU A 185 22.96 10.27 -4.13
C GLU A 185 23.81 10.24 -5.41
N LEU A 186 23.34 9.60 -6.48
CA LEU A 186 24.04 9.62 -7.78
C LEU A 186 24.16 11.03 -8.37
N TYR A 187 23.15 11.89 -8.21
CA TYR A 187 23.18 13.27 -8.71
C TYR A 187 24.00 14.23 -7.84
N THR A 188 24.12 13.93 -6.54
CA THR A 188 24.86 14.77 -5.58
C THR A 188 26.32 14.36 -5.41
N SER A 189 26.70 13.20 -5.94
CA SER A 189 28.08 12.71 -5.96
C SER A 189 28.95 13.56 -6.88
N ASP A 190 30.24 13.64 -6.57
CA ASP A 190 31.21 14.36 -7.40
C ASP A 190 31.19 13.83 -8.85
N ASP A 191 31.07 14.76 -9.80
CA ASP A 191 31.03 14.42 -11.21
C ASP A 191 32.34 13.73 -11.63
N THR A 192 32.21 12.54 -12.20
CA THR A 192 33.35 11.81 -12.77
C THR A 192 33.65 12.28 -14.19
N PHE A 193 32.73 13.00 -14.82
CA PHE A 193 32.92 13.59 -16.13
C PHE A 193 33.93 14.75 -16.03
N LYS A 194 35.14 14.49 -16.50
CA LYS A 194 36.17 15.51 -16.70
C LYS A 194 36.43 15.64 -18.18
N ILE A 195 36.30 16.87 -18.69
CA ILE A 195 36.70 17.20 -20.04
C ILE A 195 38.24 17.11 -20.09
N THR A 196 38.76 16.01 -20.65
CA THR A 196 40.19 15.69 -20.66
C THR A 196 40.94 16.31 -21.84
N ASP A 197 40.27 16.51 -22.97
CA ASP A 197 40.82 17.16 -24.14
C ASP A 197 39.69 17.79 -24.97
N VAL A 198 39.93 18.96 -25.57
CA VAL A 198 38.93 19.70 -26.35
C VAL A 198 39.54 20.08 -27.70
N ASN A 199 39.21 19.32 -28.74
CA ASN A 199 39.49 19.72 -30.12
C ASN A 199 38.24 20.37 -30.72
N ASN A 200 38.11 21.68 -30.53
CA ASN A 200 36.90 22.42 -30.86
C ASN A 200 36.88 22.85 -32.33
N GLN A 201 35.85 22.47 -33.08
CA GLN A 201 35.65 22.93 -34.47
C GLN A 201 34.81 24.23 -34.53
N TYR A 202 33.99 24.49 -33.50
CA TYR A 202 33.11 25.65 -33.42
C TYR A 202 33.20 26.31 -32.04
N ASP A 203 33.00 27.62 -31.98
CA ASP A 203 33.11 28.37 -30.71
C ASP A 203 31.85 28.26 -29.83
N THR A 204 30.71 27.84 -30.39
CA THR A 204 29.44 27.77 -29.66
C THR A 204 28.68 26.51 -30.03
N TYR A 205 28.31 25.74 -29.00
CA TYR A 205 27.44 24.59 -29.12
C TYR A 205 26.15 24.89 -28.38
N VAL A 206 25.03 24.83 -29.09
CA VAL A 206 23.70 24.92 -28.50
C VAL A 206 23.14 23.51 -28.40
N ILE A 207 22.99 23.01 -27.18
CA ILE A 207 22.31 21.75 -26.92
C ILE A 207 20.86 22.10 -26.54
N VAL A 208 19.93 21.74 -27.41
CA VAL A 208 18.49 21.85 -27.12
C VAL A 208 18.03 20.51 -26.56
N ILE A 209 17.82 20.45 -25.25
CA ILE A 209 17.21 19.30 -24.59
C ILE A 209 15.72 19.57 -24.48
N GLY A 210 14.92 18.91 -25.31
CA GLY A 210 13.46 19.02 -25.24
C GLY A 210 12.92 18.18 -24.09
N GLU A 211 12.04 18.75 -23.27
CA GLU A 211 11.24 17.99 -22.32
C GLU A 211 9.90 17.60 -22.98
N SER A 212 9.68 16.29 -23.14
CA SER A 212 8.38 15.68 -23.42
C SER A 212 7.55 16.23 -24.60
N VAL A 213 8.14 16.91 -25.60
CA VAL A 213 7.40 17.28 -26.81
C VAL A 213 7.28 16.07 -27.73
N ARG A 214 6.04 15.60 -27.91
CA ARG A 214 5.74 14.56 -28.90
C ARG A 214 5.72 15.17 -30.31
N LYS A 215 6.35 14.47 -31.25
CA LYS A 215 6.46 14.88 -32.66
C LYS A 215 5.12 15.14 -33.35
N ASP A 216 4.03 14.53 -32.90
CA ASP A 216 2.70 14.67 -33.50
C ASP A 216 1.88 15.86 -32.98
N PHE A 217 2.44 16.65 -32.05
CA PHE A 217 1.90 17.91 -31.57
C PHE A 217 2.66 19.14 -32.11
N MET A 218 3.60 18.94 -33.05
CA MET A 218 4.37 19.99 -33.74
C MET A 218 3.96 20.13 -35.20
#